data_AF-A0A534MVV5-F1
#
_entry.id   AF-A0A534MVV5-F1
#
_cell.length_a   1.000
_cell.length_b   1.000
_cell.length_c   1.000
_cell.angle_alpha   90.00
_cell.angle_beta   90.00
_cell.angle_gamma   90.00
#
_symmetry.space_group_name_H-M   'P 1'
#
loop_
_entity.id
_entity.type
_entity.pdbx_description
1 polymer ?
#
loop_
_entity_poly.entity_id
_entity_poly.type
_entity_poly.pdbx_seq_one_letter_code
_entity_poly.pdbx_strand_id
1 'polypeptide(L)'
;MLHKPIFFSATILRVLLLLFIMFPLSPLFSQRLAESPWPTYRGNLKRTGVAAFKGPPTDKLRWVFSTGLSEKEGGIETDPVIGPDGTIYFGANNGIFYALDPES
;
A
#
# COMPACT_ATOMS: atom_id res chain seq x y z
N MET A 1 37.47 -9.61 50.86
CA MET A 1 37.15 -8.79 49.67
C MET A 1 35.64 -8.82 49.48
N LEU A 2 34.93 -7.75 49.85
CA LEU A 2 33.47 -7.70 49.87
C LEU A 2 32.95 -7.24 48.48
N HIS A 3 32.21 -8.08 47.76
CA HIS A 3 31.47 -7.66 46.56
C HIS A 3 30.28 -6.78 47.00
N LYS A 4 30.27 -5.51 46.59
CA LYS A 4 29.12 -4.62 46.80
C LYS A 4 28.06 -4.91 45.72
N PRO A 5 26.80 -5.21 46.08
CA PRO A 5 25.73 -5.38 45.10
C PRO A 5 25.42 -4.04 44.43
N ILE A 6 25.32 -4.04 43.10
CA ILE A 6 24.94 -2.87 42.31
C ILE A 6 23.42 -2.68 42.49
N PHE A 7 23.03 -1.77 43.37
CA PHE A 7 21.64 -1.33 43.46
C PHE A 7 21.37 -0.31 42.36
N PHE A 8 20.61 -0.69 41.34
CA PHE A 8 20.05 0.29 40.41
C PHE A 8 19.08 1.19 41.19
N SER A 9 19.43 2.47 41.31
CA SER A 9 18.58 3.46 41.98
C SER A 9 17.20 3.51 41.32
N ALA A 10 16.13 3.57 42.11
CA ALA A 10 14.76 3.76 41.62
C ALA A 10 14.63 4.98 40.68
N THR A 11 15.55 5.95 40.80
CA THR A 11 15.66 7.11 39.90
C THR A 11 16.05 6.70 38.48
N ILE A 12 16.97 5.74 38.30
CA ILE A 12 17.40 5.26 36.98
C ILE A 12 16.21 4.55 36.30
N LEU A 13 15.47 3.73 37.05
CA LEU A 13 14.27 3.06 36.54
C LEU A 13 13.17 4.06 36.16
N ARG A 14 12.97 5.13 36.95
CA ARG A 14 12.01 6.20 36.63
C ARG A 14 12.39 6.99 35.38
N VAL A 15 13.67 7.30 35.21
CA VAL A 15 14.17 8.00 34.02
C VAL A 15 14.00 7.12 32.78
N LEU A 16 14.31 5.83 32.87
CA LEU A 16 14.06 4.88 31.77
C LEU A 16 12.58 4.76 31.43
N LEU A 17 11.69 4.76 32.43
CA LEU A 17 10.24 4.75 32.22
C LEU A 17 9.75 6.02 31.51
N LEU A 18 10.25 7.19 31.93
CA LEU A 18 9.93 8.48 31.31
C LEU A 18 10.47 8.54 29.87
N LEU A 19 11.66 8.02 29.61
CA LEU A 19 12.24 7.95 28.26
C LEU A 19 11.43 7.02 27.35
N PHE A 20 10.89 5.91 27.86
CA PHE A 20 10.05 4.99 27.09
C PHE A 20 8.67 5.60 26.74
N ILE A 21 8.17 6.50 27.58
CA ILE A 21 6.93 7.26 27.33
C ILE A 21 7.18 8.42 26.35
N MET A 22 8.34 9.07 26.43
CA MET A 22 8.70 10.19 25.55
C MET A 22 9.22 9.75 24.17
N PHE A 23 9.73 8.54 24.06
CA PHE A 23 10.09 7.89 22.79
C PHE A 23 9.29 6.59 22.69
N PRO A 24 7.96 6.66 22.42
CA PRO A 24 7.26 5.45 22.03
C PRO A 24 8.03 4.86 20.85
N LEU A 25 8.40 3.60 20.95
CA LEU A 25 9.07 2.87 19.89
C LEU A 25 8.26 3.12 18.61
N SER A 26 8.76 3.98 17.72
CA SER A 26 8.06 4.27 16.47
C SER A 26 7.77 2.92 15.85
N PRO A 27 6.53 2.65 15.40
CA PRO A 27 6.27 1.38 14.76
C PRO A 27 7.31 1.21 13.66
N LEU A 28 8.17 0.21 13.79
CA LEU A 28 9.02 -0.27 12.72
C LEU A 28 8.08 -0.34 11.53
N PHE A 29 8.31 0.50 10.51
CA PHE A 29 7.43 0.61 9.36
C PHE A 29 7.17 -0.80 8.85
N SER A 30 6.03 -1.39 9.22
CA SER A 30 5.54 -2.55 8.50
C SER A 30 5.27 -2.03 7.10
N GLN A 31 5.77 -2.75 6.11
CA GLN A 31 5.58 -2.43 4.71
C GLN A 31 4.08 -2.53 4.40
N ARG A 32 3.35 -1.46 4.74
CA ARG A 32 1.91 -1.36 4.60
C ARG A 32 1.66 -0.73 3.24
N LEU A 33 0.87 -1.41 2.43
CA LEU A 33 0.40 -0.88 1.17
C LEU A 33 -0.47 0.35 1.42
N ALA A 34 -0.63 1.17 0.37
CA ALA A 34 -1.58 2.26 0.39
C ALA A 34 -2.99 1.74 0.76
N GLU A 35 -3.75 2.57 1.48
CA GLU A 35 -5.15 2.27 1.80
C GLU A 35 -5.99 2.42 0.52
N SER A 36 -6.08 1.33 -0.25
CA SER A 36 -6.78 1.29 -1.53
C SER A 36 -7.44 -0.07 -1.75
N PRO A 37 -8.52 -0.15 -2.54
CA PRO A 37 -9.13 -1.42 -2.94
C PRO A 37 -8.20 -2.35 -3.72
N TRP A 38 -7.21 -1.81 -4.45
CA TRP A 38 -6.25 -2.60 -5.25
C TRP A 38 -4.89 -1.89 -5.35
N PRO A 39 -4.10 -1.87 -4.28
CA PRO A 39 -2.96 -0.97 -4.14
C PRO A 39 -1.68 -1.39 -4.90
N THR A 40 -1.64 -2.59 -5.48
CA THR A 40 -0.41 -3.12 -6.10
C THR A 40 -0.69 -4.23 -7.11
N TYR A 41 0.33 -4.65 -7.84
CA TYR A 41 0.29 -5.78 -8.78
C TYR A 41 -0.33 -7.01 -8.14
N ARG A 42 -1.36 -7.57 -8.79
CA ARG A 42 -2.17 -8.69 -8.27
C ARG A 42 -2.77 -8.45 -6.86
N GLY A 43 -3.04 -7.19 -6.53
CA GLY A 43 -3.88 -6.74 -5.41
C GLY A 43 -3.21 -6.74 -4.03
N ASN A 44 -2.18 -7.54 -3.79
CA ASN A 44 -1.49 -7.59 -2.50
C ASN A 44 -0.05 -8.10 -2.61
N LEU A 45 0.72 -8.01 -1.51
CA LEU A 45 2.12 -8.45 -1.45
C LEU A 45 2.33 -9.94 -1.76
N LYS A 46 1.29 -10.77 -1.62
CA LYS A 46 1.32 -12.20 -1.97
C LYS A 46 0.94 -12.47 -3.43
N ARG A 47 0.55 -11.44 -4.18
CA ARG A 47 0.19 -11.49 -5.61
C ARG A 47 -0.92 -12.50 -5.94
N THR A 48 -1.94 -12.56 -5.10
CA THR A 48 -3.00 -13.58 -5.24
C THR A 48 -3.95 -13.31 -6.41
N GLY A 49 -4.09 -12.05 -6.85
CA GLY A 49 -5.04 -11.68 -7.90
C GLY A 49 -6.51 -11.79 -7.46
N VAL A 50 -6.78 -11.73 -6.16
CA VAL A 50 -8.13 -11.89 -5.59
C VAL A 50 -8.56 -10.60 -4.92
N ALA A 51 -9.73 -10.08 -5.31
CA ALA A 51 -10.36 -8.93 -4.68
C ALA A 51 -11.00 -9.29 -3.35
N ALA A 52 -10.95 -8.37 -2.39
CA ALA A 52 -11.62 -8.53 -1.09
C ALA A 52 -13.14 -8.27 -1.14
N PHE A 53 -13.64 -7.70 -2.25
CA PHE A 53 -15.03 -7.33 -2.44
C PHE A 53 -15.73 -8.27 -3.42
N LYS A 54 -17.05 -8.40 -3.25
CA LYS A 54 -17.91 -9.08 -4.22
C LYS A 54 -17.99 -8.23 -5.49
N GLY A 55 -17.94 -8.87 -6.65
CA GLY A 55 -18.10 -8.21 -7.95
C GLY A 55 -19.48 -7.57 -8.11
N PRO A 56 -19.67 -6.77 -9.18
CA PRO A 56 -20.93 -6.09 -9.45
C PRO A 56 -22.08 -7.11 -9.59
N PRO A 57 -23.30 -6.76 -9.12
CA PRO A 57 -24.45 -7.65 -9.17
C PRO A 57 -25.06 -7.77 -10.58
N THR A 58 -24.59 -6.98 -11.54
CA THR A 58 -25.09 -6.92 -12.92
C THR A 58 -23.93 -6.96 -13.90
N ASP A 59 -24.17 -7.48 -15.10
CA ASP A 59 -23.24 -7.60 -16.23
C ASP A 59 -23.17 -6.36 -17.13
N LYS A 60 -23.64 -5.20 -16.66
CA LYS A 60 -23.61 -3.96 -17.42
C LYS A 60 -22.20 -3.36 -17.48
N LEU A 61 -21.68 -3.19 -18.69
CA LEU A 61 -20.47 -2.42 -18.96
C LEU A 61 -20.69 -0.95 -18.55
N ARG A 62 -19.84 -0.44 -17.65
CA ARG A 62 -19.92 0.96 -17.20
C ARG A 62 -19.25 1.91 -18.20
N TRP A 63 -18.02 1.61 -18.61
CA TRP A 63 -17.24 2.40 -19.56
C TRP A 63 -16.12 1.56 -20.17
N VAL A 64 -15.51 2.11 -21.22
CA VAL A 64 -14.31 1.57 -21.88
C VAL A 64 -13.32 2.71 -22.07
N PHE A 65 -12.05 2.43 -21.81
CA PHE A 65 -10.95 3.32 -22.13
C PHE A 65 -10.14 2.74 -23.29
N SER A 66 -9.74 3.58 -24.24
CA SER A 66 -8.85 3.22 -25.34
C SER A 66 -7.62 4.13 -25.32
N THR A 67 -6.44 3.55 -25.50
CA THR A 67 -5.20 4.31 -25.74
C THR A 67 -5.18 4.98 -27.11
N GLY A 68 -6.17 4.69 -27.97
CA GLY A 68 -6.27 5.20 -29.34
C GLY A 68 -5.33 4.53 -30.33
N LEU A 69 -4.62 3.48 -29.92
CA LEU A 69 -3.60 2.78 -30.70
C LEU A 69 -3.94 1.30 -30.87
N SER A 70 -3.28 0.65 -31.83
CA SER A 70 -3.38 -0.80 -32.00
C SER A 70 -2.81 -1.56 -30.80
N GLU A 71 -3.24 -2.80 -30.57
CA GLU A 71 -2.71 -3.66 -29.48
C GLU A 71 -1.17 -3.77 -29.50
N LYS A 72 -0.58 -3.82 -30.70
CA LYS A 72 0.87 -3.89 -30.86
C LYS A 72 1.58 -2.62 -30.35
N GLU A 73 0.95 -1.47 -30.52
CA GLU A 73 1.57 -0.15 -30.27
C GLU A 73 1.16 0.45 -28.93
N GLY A 74 -0.06 0.22 -28.48
CA GLY A 74 -0.61 0.76 -27.23
C GLY A 74 -1.40 -0.26 -26.44
N GLY A 75 -1.12 -1.55 -26.62
CA GLY A 75 -1.66 -2.62 -25.78
C GLY A 75 -1.35 -2.41 -24.31
N ILE A 76 -2.27 -2.85 -23.46
CA ILE A 76 -2.17 -2.76 -22.00
C ILE A 76 -1.86 -4.16 -21.47
N GLU A 77 -0.59 -4.42 -21.18
CA GLU A 77 -0.11 -5.71 -20.67
C GLU A 77 0.09 -5.70 -19.13
N THR A 78 -0.23 -4.58 -18.50
CA THR A 78 -0.03 -4.38 -17.06
C THR A 78 -1.32 -4.62 -16.27
N ASP A 79 -1.19 -5.18 -15.07
CA ASP A 79 -2.30 -5.19 -14.11
C ASP A 79 -2.52 -3.75 -13.61
N PRO A 80 -3.73 -3.18 -13.74
CA PRO A 80 -4.01 -1.86 -13.21
C PRO A 80 -3.94 -1.86 -11.69
N VAL A 81 -3.59 -0.71 -11.11
CA VAL A 81 -3.64 -0.45 -9.67
C VAL A 81 -4.55 0.73 -9.39
N ILE A 82 -5.14 0.76 -8.19
CA ILE A 82 -6.05 1.81 -7.76
C ILE A 82 -5.36 2.64 -6.69
N GLY A 83 -5.37 3.95 -6.83
CA GLY A 83 -4.90 4.89 -5.81
C GLY A 83 -5.88 5.01 -4.64
N PRO A 84 -5.44 5.54 -3.47
CA PRO A 84 -6.35 5.83 -2.35
C PRO A 84 -7.50 6.78 -2.70
N ASP A 85 -7.31 7.60 -3.73
CA ASP A 85 -8.28 8.54 -4.28
C ASP A 85 -9.25 7.90 -5.29
N GLY A 86 -9.05 6.61 -5.62
CA GLY A 86 -9.85 5.90 -6.63
C GLY A 86 -9.31 6.00 -8.05
N THR A 87 -8.23 6.76 -8.30
CA THR A 87 -7.61 6.87 -9.63
C THR A 87 -7.04 5.52 -10.06
N ILE A 88 -7.31 5.12 -11.31
CA ILE A 88 -6.82 3.87 -11.88
C ILE A 88 -5.52 4.16 -12.64
N TYR A 89 -4.45 3.45 -12.30
CA TYR A 89 -3.14 3.61 -12.91
C TYR A 89 -2.70 2.35 -13.65
N PHE A 90 -2.14 2.53 -14.84
CA PHE A 90 -1.61 1.44 -15.66
C PHE A 90 -0.62 1.97 -16.71
N GLY A 91 0.28 1.11 -17.16
CA GLY A 91 1.19 1.39 -18.28
C GLY A 91 0.69 0.73 -19.57
N ALA A 92 1.00 1.35 -20.71
CA ALA A 92 0.76 0.78 -22.04
C ALA A 92 2.06 0.71 -22.87
N ASN A 93 2.03 -0.09 -23.93
CA ASN A 93 3.18 -0.35 -24.80
C ASN A 93 3.69 0.88 -25.57
N ASN A 94 2.91 1.96 -25.60
CA ASN A 94 3.30 3.24 -26.19
C ASN A 94 4.24 4.06 -25.28
N GLY A 95 4.62 3.53 -24.11
CA GLY A 95 5.49 4.21 -23.16
C GLY A 95 4.78 5.25 -22.30
N ILE A 96 3.45 5.35 -22.38
CA ILE A 96 2.65 6.27 -21.56
C ILE A 96 2.15 5.54 -20.31
N PHE A 97 2.29 6.21 -19.17
CA PHE A 97 1.66 5.81 -17.91
C PHE A 97 0.38 6.62 -17.73
N TYR A 98 -0.74 5.93 -17.61
CA TYR A 98 -2.06 6.52 -17.54
C TYR A 98 -2.52 6.64 -16.09
N ALA A 99 -3.28 7.69 -15.83
CA ALA A 99 -4.04 7.92 -14.60
C ALA A 99 -5.48 8.26 -15.03
N LEU A 100 -6.42 7.38 -14.71
CA LEU A 100 -7.81 7.48 -15.16
C LEU A 100 -8.72 7.73 -13.95
N ASP A 101 -9.49 8.80 -14.00
CA ASP A 101 -10.64 9.00 -13.11
C ASP A 101 -11.82 8.15 -13.64
N PRO A 102 -12.32 7.16 -12.88
CA PRO A 102 -13.40 6.29 -13.34
C PRO A 102 -14.79 6.97 -13.41
N GLU A 103 -14.92 8.21 -12.95
CA GLU A 103 -16.21 8.94 -12.86
C GLU A 103 -16.34 10.11 -13.86
N SER A 104 -15.30 10.43 -14.64
CA SER A 104 -15.29 11.55 -15.62
C SER A 104 -15.52 11.13 -17.06
#